data_AF-A0A1G0QSJ7-F1
#
_entry.id   AF-A0A1G0QSJ7-F1
#
_cell.length_a   1.000
_cell.length_b   1.000
_cell.length_c   1.000
_cell.angle_alpha   90.00
_cell.angle_beta   90.00
_cell.angle_gamma   90.00
#
_symmetry.space_group_name_H-M   'P 1'
#
loop_
_entity.id
_entity.type
_entity.pdbx_description
1 polymer ?
#
loop_
_entity_poly.entity_id
_entity_poly.type
_entity_poly.pdbx_seq_one_letter_code
_entity_poly.pdbx_strand_id
1 'polypeptide(L)'
;MVEKQINCQHTCKNTCAMLNEALRKETSMVMFYKSTLEECNMPEVRNFINDLVDEKSKIILQIIQKLNEIHVRSQVIDGITSSFNNIDG
;
A
#
# COMPACT_ATOMS: atom_id res chain seq x y z
N MET A 1 -9.15 -10.33 8.02
CA MET A 1 -8.14 -9.26 8.10
C MET A 1 -8.88 -7.96 7.80
N VAL A 2 -8.89 -7.01 8.73
CA VAL A 2 -9.67 -5.77 8.59
C VAL A 2 -8.89 -4.81 7.70
N GLU A 3 -9.35 -4.63 6.46
CA GLU A 3 -8.86 -3.59 5.56
C GLU A 3 -9.22 -2.23 6.16
N LYS A 4 -8.28 -1.59 6.85
CA LYS A 4 -8.42 -0.19 7.26
C LYS A 4 -8.35 0.66 6.00
N GLN A 5 -9.51 1.07 5.50
CA GLN A 5 -9.63 2.03 4.41
C GLN A 5 -8.96 3.35 4.83
N ILE A 6 -7.83 3.68 4.22
CA ILE A 6 -7.08 4.91 4.51
C ILE A 6 -7.83 6.08 3.86
N ASN A 7 -8.37 6.99 4.69
CA ASN A 7 -9.05 8.19 4.21
C ASN A 7 -8.01 9.28 3.87
N CYS A 8 -7.96 9.71 2.62
CA CYS A 8 -7.00 10.68 2.08
C CYS A 8 -7.77 11.90 1.55
N GLN A 9 -7.68 13.07 2.21
CA GLN A 9 -8.43 14.27 1.81
C GLN A 9 -7.66 15.21 0.85
N HIS A 10 -8.42 15.73 -0.12
CA HIS A 10 -8.18 16.85 -1.05
C HIS A 10 -6.94 16.85 -1.97
N THR A 11 -5.69 16.95 -1.50
CA THR A 11 -4.55 17.23 -2.41
C THR A 11 -3.99 15.98 -3.10
N CYS A 12 -4.07 14.82 -2.45
CA CYS A 12 -3.52 13.56 -2.98
C CYS A 12 -4.59 12.46 -3.15
N LYS A 13 -5.89 12.79 -3.13
CA LYS A 13 -6.98 11.79 -3.14
C LYS A 13 -6.85 10.78 -4.29
N ASN A 14 -6.61 11.26 -5.51
CA ASN A 14 -6.45 10.39 -6.68
C ASN A 14 -5.15 9.58 -6.63
N THR A 15 -4.04 10.18 -6.18
CA THR A 15 -2.76 9.49 -6.02
C THR A 15 -2.83 8.41 -4.93
N CYS A 16 -3.51 8.68 -3.82
CA CYS A 16 -3.73 7.72 -2.73
C CYS A 16 -4.62 6.56 -3.18
N ALA A 17 -5.68 6.83 -3.95
CA ALA A 17 -6.48 5.77 -4.57
C ALA A 17 -5.64 4.89 -5.51
N MET A 18 -4.76 5.50 -6.30
CA MET A 18 -3.85 4.77 -7.20
C MET A 18 -2.78 3.97 -6.45
N LEU A 19 -2.26 4.48 -5.33
CA LEU A 19 -1.35 3.72 -4.47
C LEU A 19 -2.04 2.54 -3.79
N ASN A 20 -3.31 2.68 -3.38
CA ASN A 20 -4.09 1.56 -2.86
C ASN A 20 -4.36 0.49 -3.95
N GLU A 21 -4.67 0.90 -5.19
CA GLU A 21 -4.82 -0.06 -6.28
C GLU A 21 -3.49 -0.72 -6.65
N ALA A 22 -2.37 0.02 -6.60
CA ALA A 22 -1.04 -0.55 -6.76
C ALA A 22 -0.74 -1.59 -5.68
N LEU A 23 -1.03 -1.29 -4.41
CA LEU A 23 -0.91 -2.24 -3.29
C LEU A 23 -1.72 -3.52 -3.53
N ARG A 24 -2.97 -3.38 -3.99
CA ARG A 24 -3.84 -4.51 -4.31
C ARG A 24 -3.28 -5.38 -5.42
N LYS A 25 -2.78 -4.76 -6.49
CA LYS A 25 -2.18 -5.45 -7.64
C LYS A 25 -0.89 -6.19 -7.25
N GLU A 26 0.00 -5.56 -6.50
CA GLU A 26 1.24 -6.20 -6.06
C GLU A 26 0.97 -7.36 -5.11
N THR A 27 -0.01 -7.21 -4.20
CA THR A 27 -0.45 -8.31 -3.32
C THR A 27 -1.00 -9.49 -4.13
N SER A 28 -1.83 -9.22 -5.15
CA SER A 28 -2.34 -10.25 -6.06
C SER A 28 -1.21 -10.97 -6.81
N MET A 29 -0.19 -10.23 -7.25
CA MET A 29 0.96 -10.80 -7.95
C MET A 29 1.77 -11.75 -7.06
N VAL A 30 1.98 -11.39 -5.78
CA VAL A 30 2.62 -12.29 -4.80
C VAL A 30 1.83 -13.59 -4.65
N MET A 31 0.50 -13.51 -4.56
CA MET A 31 -0.34 -14.70 -4.43
C MET A 31 -0.25 -15.59 -5.68
N PHE A 32 -0.21 -14.99 -6.87
CA PHE A 32 -0.04 -15.71 -8.13
C PHE A 32 1.33 -16.40 -8.25
N TYR A 33 2.41 -15.73 -7.84
CA TYR A 33 3.73 -16.35 -7.80
C TYR A 33 3.79 -17.51 -6.80
N LYS A 34 3.17 -17.35 -5.63
CA LYS A 34 3.08 -18.43 -4.64
C LYS A 34 2.29 -19.63 -5.17
N SER A 35 1.17 -19.44 -5.85
CA SER A 35 0.43 -20.55 -6.45
C SER A 35 1.24 -21.25 -7.56
N THR A 36 2.11 -20.52 -8.26
CA THR A 36 3.02 -21.15 -9.26
C THR A 36 3.99 -22.13 -8.62
N LEU A 37 4.39 -21.93 -7.36
CA LEU A 37 5.25 -22.86 -6.61
C LEU A 37 4.54 -24.18 -6.28
N GLU A 38 3.21 -24.21 -6.29
CA GLU A 38 2.42 -25.43 -6.07
C GLU A 38 2.43 -26.33 -7.32
N GLU A 39 2.70 -25.76 -8.50
CA GLU A 39 2.66 -26.45 -9.79
C GLU A 39 4.05 -26.93 -10.28
N CYS A 40 5.15 -26.32 -9.80
CA CYS A 40 6.51 -26.61 -10.29
C CYS A 40 7.51 -26.91 -9.17
N ASN A 41 8.08 -28.12 -9.19
CA ASN A 41 9.08 -28.58 -8.22
C ASN A 41 10.53 -28.42 -8.70
N MET A 42 10.77 -27.83 -9.87
CA MET A 42 12.12 -27.64 -10.38
C MET A 42 12.86 -26.62 -9.48
N PRO A 43 14.02 -26.96 -8.89
CA PRO A 43 14.68 -26.09 -7.91
C PRO A 43 15.03 -24.70 -8.44
N GLU A 44 15.49 -24.61 -9.69
CA GLU A 44 15.85 -23.34 -10.33
C GLU A 44 14.63 -22.43 -10.51
N VAL A 45 13.51 -22.98 -10.97
CA VAL A 45 12.25 -22.24 -11.11
C VAL A 45 11.73 -21.81 -9.74
N ARG A 46 11.79 -22.69 -8.74
CA ARG A 46 11.38 -22.38 -7.38
C ARG A 46 12.20 -21.23 -6.77
N ASN A 47 13.51 -21.25 -6.95
CA ASN A 47 14.38 -20.17 -6.49
C ASN A 47 14.04 -18.85 -7.19
N PHE A 48 13.92 -18.87 -8.52
CA PHE A 48 13.52 -17.70 -9.30
C PHE A 48 12.18 -17.10 -8.85
N ILE A 49 11.15 -17.95 -8.65
CA ILE A 49 9.83 -17.48 -8.20
C ILE A 49 9.89 -16.94 -6.76
N ASN A 50 10.69 -17.55 -5.87
CA ASN A 50 10.90 -17.01 -4.53
C ASN A 50 11.56 -15.63 -4.56
N ASP A 51 12.56 -15.43 -5.42
CA ASP A 51 13.21 -14.12 -5.60
C ASP A 51 12.19 -13.05 -6.03
N LEU A 52 11.29 -13.38 -6.97
CA LEU A 52 10.20 -12.49 -7.39
C LEU A 52 9.23 -12.18 -6.25
N VAL A 53 8.87 -13.17 -5.42
CA VAL A 53 8.00 -12.97 -4.24
C VAL A 53 8.65 -12.01 -3.25
N ASP A 54 9.96 -12.15 -3.01
CA ASP A 54 10.70 -11.29 -2.09
C ASP A 54 10.82 -9.85 -2.61
N GLU A 55 11.11 -9.67 -3.89
CA GLU A 55 11.14 -8.34 -4.53
C GLU A 55 9.77 -7.65 -4.43
N LYS A 56 8.70 -8.36 -4.74
CA LYS A 56 7.33 -7.84 -4.69
C LYS A 56 6.90 -7.49 -3.27
N SER A 57 7.30 -8.30 -2.30
CA SER A 57 7.04 -8.04 -0.87
C SER A 57 7.72 -6.76 -0.39
N LYS A 58 8.93 -6.45 -0.88
CA LYS A 58 9.60 -5.16 -0.59
C LYS A 58 8.83 -3.97 -1.17
N ILE A 59 8.34 -4.09 -2.40
CA ILE A 59 7.52 -3.05 -3.05
C ILE A 59 6.23 -2.81 -2.26
N ILE A 60 5.54 -3.87 -1.82
CA ILE A 60 4.34 -3.77 -0.97
C ILE A 60 4.63 -2.97 0.29
N LEU A 61 5.73 -3.26 1.00
CA LEU A 61 6.12 -2.53 2.21
C LEU A 61 6.40 -1.05 1.92
N GLN A 62 7.06 -0.72 0.81
CA GLN A 62 7.31 0.66 0.40
C GLN A 62 6.01 1.42 0.10
N ILE A 63 5.05 0.78 -0.57
CA ILE A 63 3.73 1.37 -0.84
C ILE A 63 2.98 1.63 0.48
N ILE A 64 2.97 0.65 1.40
CA ILE A 64 2.34 0.79 2.72
C ILE A 64 2.98 1.94 3.51
N GLN A 65 4.31 2.04 3.54
CA GLN A 65 5.02 3.14 4.20
C GLN A 65 4.60 4.49 3.63
N LYS A 66 4.57 4.63 2.29
CA LYS A 66 4.15 5.88 1.64
C LYS A 66 2.68 6.22 1.92
N LEU A 67 1.79 5.24 1.91
CA LEU A 67 0.38 5.43 2.27
C LEU A 67 0.24 5.92 3.71
N ASN A 68 1.02 5.39 4.65
CA ASN A 68 1.04 5.83 6.04
C ASN A 68 1.57 7.27 6.18
N GLU A 69 2.62 7.64 5.45
CA GLU A 69 3.13 9.03 5.43
C GLU A 69 2.07 10.01 4.93
N ILE A 70 1.35 9.66 3.85
CA ILE A 70 0.26 10.47 3.30
C ILE A 70 -0.86 10.62 4.34
N HIS A 71 -1.21 9.53 5.03
CA HIS A 71 -2.25 9.54 6.05
C HIS A 71 -1.91 10.46 7.23
N VAL A 72 -0.70 10.33 7.80
CA VAL A 72 -0.24 11.18 8.90
C VAL A 72 -0.21 12.65 8.47
N ARG A 73 0.29 12.95 7.26
CA ARG A 73 0.32 14.32 6.74
C ARG A 73 -1.08 14.91 6.57
N SER A 74 -2.05 14.11 6.11
CA SER A 74 -3.46 14.54 6.00
C SER A 74 -4.03 14.88 7.39
N GLN A 75 -3.80 14.03 8.39
CA GLN A 75 -4.30 14.26 9.75
C GLN A 75 -3.72 15.53 10.40
N VAL A 76 -2.43 15.81 10.19
CA VAL A 76 -1.79 17.03 10.69
C VAL A 76 -2.43 18.28 10.06
N ILE A 77 -2.68 18.26 8.74
CA ILE A 77 -3.33 19.37 8.04
C ILE A 77 -4.77 19.56 8.55
N ASP A 78 -5.52 18.48 8.75
CA ASP A 78 -6.90 18.54 9.24
C ASP A 78 -6.95 19.06 10.68
N GLY A 79 -6.01 18.64 11.55
CA GLY A 79 -5.89 19.16 12.91
C GLY A 79 -5.57 20.66 12.97
N ILE A 80 -4.68 21.14 12.10
CA ILE A 80 -4.37 22.57 11.96
C ILE A 80 -5.61 23.34 11.48
N THR A 81 -6.30 22.86 10.44
CA THR A 81 -7.50 23.52 9.88
C THR A 81 -8.64 23.59 10.90
N SER A 82 -8.82 22.53 11.70
CA SER A 82 -9.80 22.49 12.80
C SER A 82 -9.47 23.49 13.93
N SER A 83 -8.19 23.81 14.11
CA SER A 83 -7.73 24.77 15.13
C SER A 83 -8.03 26.22 14.75
N PHE A 84 -8.08 26.53 13.45
CA PHE A 84 -8.32 27.89 12.94
C PHE A 84 -9.81 28.23 12.79
N ASN A 85 -10.70 27.23 12.64
CA ASN A 85 -12.15 27.45 12.54
C ASN A 85 -12.86 27.74 13.89
N ASN A 86 -12.12 27.97 14.98
CA ASN A 86 -12.66 28.31 16.30
C ASN A 86 -12.33 29.75 16.73
N ILE A 87 -11.93 30.65 15.81
CA ILE A 87 -11.58 32.05 16.14
C ILE A 87 -12.64 33.08 15.69
N ASP A 88 -13.65 32.70 14.91
CA ASP A 88 -14.79 33.60 14.65
C ASP A 88 -16.01 33.15 15.47
N GLY A 89 -16.44 34.04 16.37
CA GLY A 89 -17.56 33.88 17.31
C GLY A 89 -18.95 34.01 16.70
#